data_AF-A0A845A374-F1
#
_entry.id   AF-A0A845A374-F1
#
_cell.length_a   1.000
_cell.length_b   1.000
_cell.length_c   1.000
_cell.angle_alpha   90.00
_cell.angle_beta   90.00
_cell.angle_gamma   90.00
#
_symmetry.space_group_name_H-M   'P 1'
#
loop_
_entity.id
_entity.type
_entity.pdbx_description
1 polymer ?
#
loop_
_entity_poly.entity_id
_entity_poly.type
_entity_poly.pdbx_seq_one_letter_code
_entity_poly.pdbx_strand_id
1 'polypeptide(L)'
;MSFLATTFAMGLAALLPFYLGEIANGCLIVSTTDSWLAISYVCVFPSLIAYLFFNRGVELLGSAPTALYLNIMPVIGAVLAYVLLAEPIRGFHFLGMGLIGVGILCASNEARDRIMRILA
;
A
#
# COMPACT_ATOMS: atom_id res chain seq x y z
N MET A 1 -5.45 19.21 -0.72
CA MET A 1 -5.86 18.94 0.68
C MET A 1 -7.27 18.36 0.79
N SER A 2 -8.28 18.92 0.10
CA SER A 2 -9.67 18.42 0.18
C SER A 2 -9.85 16.97 -0.29
N PHE A 3 -9.18 16.55 -1.38
CA PHE A 3 -9.28 15.18 -1.89
C PHE A 3 -8.87 14.12 -0.86
N LEU A 4 -7.71 14.30 -0.23
CA LEU A 4 -7.16 13.41 0.81
C LEU A 4 -8.13 13.25 1.99
N ALA A 5 -8.69 14.37 2.46
CA ALA A 5 -9.65 14.37 3.57
C ALA A 5 -10.92 13.59 3.19
N THR A 6 -11.43 13.75 1.97
CA THR A 6 -12.57 12.99 1.48
C THR A 6 -12.27 11.49 1.37
N THR A 7 -11.08 11.10 0.89
CA THR A 7 -10.70 9.68 0.81
C THR A 7 -10.60 9.04 2.19
N PHE A 8 -10.01 9.73 3.17
CA PHE A 8 -9.98 9.25 4.55
C PHE A 8 -11.36 9.19 5.20
N ALA A 9 -12.22 10.19 4.96
CA ALA A 9 -13.58 10.19 5.48
C ALA A 9 -14.42 9.03 4.90
N MET A 10 -14.29 8.76 3.60
CA MET A 10 -14.94 7.60 2.97
C MET A 10 -14.37 6.29 3.51
N GLY A 11 -13.06 6.19 3.68
CA GLY A 11 -12.41 5.00 4.26
C GLY A 11 -12.89 4.74 5.70
N LEU A 12 -12.98 5.79 6.53
CA LEU A 12 -13.50 5.70 7.88
C LEU A 12 -14.97 5.27 7.87
N ALA A 13 -15.81 5.89 7.03
CA ALA A 13 -17.23 5.55 6.92
C ALA A 13 -17.42 4.09 6.47
N ALA A 14 -16.57 3.58 5.58
CA ALA A 14 -16.61 2.20 5.11
C ALA A 14 -16.14 1.21 6.18
N LEU A 15 -15.13 1.54 6.99
CA LEU A 15 -14.59 0.68 8.06
C LEU A 15 -15.44 0.70 9.33
N LEU A 16 -16.15 1.81 9.60
CA LEU A 16 -16.96 2.00 10.80
C LEU A 16 -17.96 0.85 11.09
N PRO A 17 -18.79 0.37 10.13
CA PRO A 17 -19.75 -0.70 10.41
C PRO A 17 -19.06 -2.04 10.74
N PHE A 18 -17.90 -2.33 10.14
CA PHE A 18 -17.14 -3.54 10.44
C PHE A 18 -16.55 -3.48 11.85
N TYR A 19 -15.99 -2.33 12.22
CA TYR A 19 -15.46 -2.11 13.58
C TYR A 19 -16.56 -2.21 14.65
N LEU A 20 -17.74 -1.63 14.40
CA LEU A 20 -18.89 -1.77 15.28
C LEU A 20 -19.36 -3.23 15.38
N GLY A 21 -19.28 -3.99 14.28
CA GLY A 21 -19.55 -5.42 14.25
C GLY A 21 -18.56 -6.24 15.09
N GLU A 22 -17.27 -5.92 15.08
CA GLU A 22 -16.27 -6.57 15.93
C GLU A 22 -16.51 -6.29 17.42
N ILE A 23 -16.81 -5.05 17.78
CA ILE A 23 -17.16 -4.67 19.16
C ILE A 23 -18.40 -5.43 19.62
N ALA A 24 -19.43 -5.55 18.77
CA ALA A 24 -20.66 -6.27 19.10
C ALA A 24 -20.42 -7.78 19.34
N ASN A 25 -19.39 -8.36 18.72
CA ASN A 25 -18.97 -9.75 18.91
C ASN A 25 -17.98 -9.94 20.08
N GLY A 26 -17.64 -8.88 20.82
CA GLY A 26 -16.72 -8.93 21.96
C GLY A 26 -15.24 -8.95 21.59
N CYS A 27 -14.89 -8.76 20.32
CA CYS A 27 -13.50 -8.59 19.88
C CYS A 27 -13.04 -7.16 20.16
N LEU A 28 -12.52 -6.93 21.38
CA LEU A 28 -11.95 -5.65 21.77
C LEU A 28 -10.44 -5.66 21.60
N ILE A 29 -9.90 -4.52 21.14
CA ILE A 29 -8.46 -4.29 21.12
C ILE A 29 -7.94 -4.38 22.56
N VAL A 30 -7.02 -5.31 22.81
CA VAL A 30 -6.33 -5.40 24.10
C VAL A 30 -5.53 -4.11 24.29
N SER A 31 -5.96 -3.30 25.25
CA SER A 31 -5.36 -2.00 25.54
C SER A 31 -4.04 -2.16 26.28
N THR A 32 -3.01 -2.58 25.54
CA THR A 32 -1.62 -2.68 26.00
C THR A 32 -0.80 -1.57 25.34
N THR A 33 0.26 -1.11 26.00
CA THR A 33 1.19 -0.11 25.45
C THR A 33 1.72 -0.52 24.07
N ASP A 34 1.99 -1.81 23.86
CA ASP A 34 2.46 -2.35 22.58
C ASP A 34 1.43 -2.14 21.45
N SER A 35 0.14 -2.32 21.73
CA SER A 35 -0.95 -2.09 20.77
C SER A 35 -0.97 -0.62 20.33
N TRP A 36 -0.85 0.31 21.29
CA TRP A 36 -0.82 1.75 21.00
C TRP A 36 0.43 2.17 20.22
N LEU A 37 1.59 1.60 20.55
CA LEU A 37 2.83 1.83 19.82
C LEU A 37 2.71 1.33 18.37
N ALA A 38 2.20 0.12 18.16
CA ALA A 38 1.98 -0.43 16.82
C ALA A 38 1.00 0.44 15.99
N ILE A 39 -0.13 0.87 16.59
CA ILE A 39 -1.09 1.76 15.92
C ILE A 39 -0.41 3.08 15.56
N SER A 40 0.30 3.71 16.49
CA SER A 40 0.97 4.99 16.25
C SER A 40 2.02 4.89 15.13
N TYR A 41 2.79 3.81 15.10
CA TYR A 41 3.77 3.54 14.04
C TYR A 41 3.09 3.47 12.67
N VAL A 42 2.00 2.69 12.54
CA VAL A 42 1.26 2.53 11.28
C VAL A 42 0.57 3.84 10.84
N CYS A 43 0.04 4.62 11.78
CA CYS A 43 -0.58 5.91 11.46
C CYS A 43 0.44 6.94 10.94
N VAL A 44 1.64 6.99 11.51
CA VAL A 44 2.62 8.03 11.16
C VAL A 44 3.42 7.65 9.92
N PHE A 45 4.05 6.47 9.90
CA PHE A 45 5.03 6.13 8.86
C PHE A 45 4.38 5.68 7.55
N PRO A 46 3.71 4.52 7.47
CA PRO A 46 3.16 4.03 6.21
C PRO A 46 1.87 4.76 5.78
N SER A 47 1.22 5.52 6.67
CA SER A 47 0.07 6.33 6.30
C SER A 47 0.46 7.78 6.03
N LEU A 48 0.69 8.59 7.08
CA LEU A 48 0.87 10.04 6.90
C LEU A 48 2.09 10.38 6.02
N ILE A 49 3.27 9.88 6.38
CA ILE A 49 4.52 10.20 5.68
C ILE A 49 4.51 9.63 4.26
N ALA A 50 4.08 8.38 4.08
CA ALA A 50 4.01 7.76 2.76
C ALA A 50 3.05 8.49 1.81
N TYR A 51 1.86 8.88 2.28
CA TYR A 51 0.91 9.65 1.46
C TYR A 51 1.45 11.04 1.12
N LEU A 52 2.17 11.70 2.04
CA LEU A 52 2.82 12.99 1.74
C LEU A 52 3.86 12.85 0.63
N PHE A 53 4.75 11.86 0.72
CA PHE A 53 5.75 11.61 -0.32
C PHE A 53 5.12 11.17 -1.64
N PHE A 54 4.09 10.34 -1.60
CA PHE A 54 3.38 9.92 -2.81
C PHE A 54 2.73 11.11 -3.51
N ASN A 55 1.99 11.95 -2.77
CA ASN A 55 1.38 13.15 -3.33
C ASN A 55 2.42 14.14 -3.88
N ARG A 56 3.55 14.31 -3.18
CA ARG A 56 4.65 15.14 -3.69
C ARG A 56 5.27 14.53 -4.96
N GLY A 57 5.40 13.21 -5.02
CA GLY A 57 5.84 12.48 -6.22
C GLY A 57 4.88 12.71 -7.39
N VAL A 58 3.57 12.60 -7.16
CA VAL A 58 2.54 12.89 -8.18
C VAL A 58 2.61 14.33 -8.66
N GLU A 59 2.85 15.29 -7.75
CA GLU A 59 2.99 16.72 -8.10
C GLU A 59 4.23 16.99 -8.96
N LEU A 60 5.36 16.31 -8.69
CA LEU A 60 6.63 16.52 -9.39
C LEU A 60 6.75 15.73 -10.70
N LEU A 61 6.27 14.49 -10.75
CA LEU A 61 6.47 13.53 -11.84
C LEU A 61 5.19 13.23 -12.63
N GLY A 62 4.02 13.58 -12.11
CA GLY A 62 2.72 13.18 -12.64
C GLY A 62 2.24 11.81 -12.12
N SER A 63 0.94 11.51 -12.26
CA SER A 63 0.34 10.32 -11.62
C SER A 63 0.80 9.00 -12.24
N ALA A 64 0.96 8.95 -13.57
CA ALA A 64 1.30 7.72 -14.29
C ALA A 64 2.68 7.13 -13.90
N PRO A 65 3.80 7.88 -13.93
CA PRO A 65 5.08 7.34 -13.50
C PRO A 65 5.13 7.09 -11.99
N THR A 66 4.47 7.93 -11.17
CA THR A 66 4.45 7.76 -9.71
C THR A 66 3.72 6.47 -9.31
N ALA A 67 2.64 6.11 -9.98
CA ALA A 67 1.94 4.85 -9.76
C ALA A 67 2.81 3.64 -10.13
N LEU A 68 3.73 3.76 -11.08
CA LEU A 68 4.64 2.68 -11.46
C LEU A 68 5.60 2.32 -10.31
N TYR A 69 6.02 3.29 -9.49
CA TYR A 69 6.88 3.05 -8.31
C TYR A 69 6.21 2.21 -7.23
N LEU A 70 4.87 2.18 -7.17
CA LEU A 70 4.16 1.29 -6.24
C LEU A 70 4.43 -0.19 -6.54
N ASN A 71 4.80 -0.53 -7.78
CA ASN A 71 5.19 -1.90 -8.13
C ASN A 71 6.53 -2.35 -7.52
N ILE A 72 7.34 -1.42 -7.00
CA ILE A 72 8.57 -1.74 -6.27
C ILE A 72 8.27 -2.07 -4.80
N MET A 73 7.15 -1.57 -4.24
CA MET A 73 6.77 -1.83 -2.84
C MET A 73 6.75 -3.32 -2.47
N PRO A 74 6.22 -4.25 -3.28
CA PRO A 74 6.26 -5.68 -2.98
C PRO A 74 7.67 -6.24 -2.82
N VAL A 75 8.62 -5.76 -3.63
CA VAL A 75 10.03 -6.19 -3.55
C VAL A 75 10.67 -5.69 -2.27
N ILE A 76 10.49 -4.39 -1.95
CA ILE A 76 10.97 -3.79 -0.70
C ILE A 76 10.34 -4.51 0.49
N GLY A 77 9.04 -4.79 0.45
CA GLY A 77 8.31 -5.50 1.50
C GLY A 77 8.85 -6.90 1.76
N ALA A 78 9.14 -7.67 0.71
CA ALA A 78 9.75 -8.99 0.83
C ALA A 78 11.15 -8.95 1.45
N VAL A 79 11.97 -7.96 1.05
CA VAL A 79 13.30 -7.74 1.65
C VAL A 79 13.18 -7.36 3.12
N LEU A 80 12.26 -6.45 3.47
CA LEU A 80 12.03 -6.03 4.85
C LEU A 80 11.52 -7.19 5.73
N ALA A 81 10.65 -8.06 5.21
CA ALA A 81 10.18 -9.23 5.93
C ALA A 81 11.32 -10.20 6.25
N TYR A 82 12.22 -10.46 5.29
CA TYR A 82 13.40 -11.27 5.52
C TYR A 82 14.34 -10.67 6.58
N VAL A 83 14.61 -9.36 6.50
CA VAL A 83 15.56 -8.68 7.41
C VAL A 83 14.99 -8.47 8.81
N LEU A 84 13.73 -8.02 8.93
CA LEU A 84 13.15 -7.61 10.21
C LEU A 84 12.43 -8.75 10.94
N LEU A 85 11.74 -9.64 10.21
CA LEU A 85 10.98 -10.74 10.82
C LEU A 85 11.77 -12.06 10.82
N ALA A 86 12.96 -12.09 10.21
CA ALA A 86 13.77 -13.29 10.01
C ALA A 86 12.96 -14.43 9.36
N GLU A 87 11.96 -14.10 8.54
CA GLU A 87 11.14 -15.09 7.87
C GLU A 87 11.99 -15.83 6.82
N PRO A 88 12.09 -17.18 6.90
CA PRO A 88 12.86 -17.94 5.93
C PRO A 88 12.20 -17.81 4.55
N ILE A 89 12.99 -17.39 3.55
CA ILE A 89 12.54 -17.27 2.17
C ILE A 89 12.23 -18.68 1.63
N ARG A 90 10.97 -19.10 1.76
CA ARG A 90 10.42 -20.32 1.17
C ARG A 90 10.05 -20.11 -0.30
N GLY A 91 9.91 -21.23 -1.04
CA GLY A 91 9.58 -21.24 -2.47
C GLY A 91 8.36 -20.38 -2.87
N PHE A 92 7.42 -20.18 -1.96
CA PHE A 92 6.24 -19.33 -2.19
C PHE A 92 6.57 -17.84 -2.40
N HIS A 93 7.67 -17.33 -1.83
CA HIS A 93 8.11 -15.95 -2.11
C HIS A 93 8.59 -15.80 -3.57
N PHE A 94 9.21 -16.84 -4.14
CA PHE A 94 9.60 -16.83 -5.56
C PHE A 94 8.37 -16.90 -6.48
N LEU A 95 7.35 -17.67 -6.11
CA LEU A 95 6.08 -17.69 -6.84
C LEU A 95 5.40 -16.31 -6.79
N GLY A 96 5.38 -15.67 -5.61
CA GLY A 96 4.88 -14.32 -5.41
C GLY A 96 5.65 -13.28 -6.24
N MET A 97 6.98 -13.30 -6.20
CA MET A 97 7.83 -12.43 -7.03
C MET A 97 7.60 -12.67 -8.53
N GLY A 98 7.42 -13.92 -8.96
CA GLY A 98 7.06 -14.26 -10.33
C GLY A 98 5.72 -13.67 -10.75
N LEU A 99 4.70 -13.79 -9.90
CA LEU A 99 3.37 -13.21 -10.15
C LEU A 99 3.40 -11.68 -10.23
N ILE A 100 4.16 -11.04 -9.33
CA ILE A 100 4.41 -9.59 -9.36
C ILE A 100 5.10 -9.21 -10.68
N GLY A 101 6.15 -9.94 -11.08
CA GLY A 101 6.84 -9.71 -12.34
C GLY A 101 5.93 -9.81 -13.56
N VAL A 102 5.04 -10.81 -13.61
CA VAL A 102 4.02 -10.96 -14.66
C VAL A 102 3.05 -9.77 -14.65
N GLY A 103 2.58 -9.36 -13.46
CA GLY A 103 1.71 -8.19 -13.32
C GLY A 103 2.36 -6.91 -13.84
N ILE A 104 3.64 -6.68 -13.52
CA ILE A 104 4.41 -5.53 -13.99
C ILE A 104 4.60 -5.56 -15.51
N LEU A 105 4.92 -6.72 -16.09
CA LEU A 105 5.06 -6.87 -17.54
C LEU A 105 3.75 -6.59 -18.28
N CYS A 106 2.63 -7.04 -17.72
CA CYS A 106 1.30 -6.79 -18.30
C CYS A 106 0.93 -5.30 -18.24
N ALA A 107 1.09 -4.68 -17.06
CA ALA A 107 0.79 -3.27 -16.84
C ALA A 107 1.72 -2.33 -17.64
N SER A 108 2.99 -2.67 -17.77
CA SER A 108 3.97 -1.88 -18.54
C SER A 108 3.72 -1.97 -20.05
N ASN A 109 3.30 -3.13 -20.56
CA ASN A 109 2.88 -3.25 -21.97
C ASN A 109 1.61 -2.42 -22.26
N GLU A 110 0.62 -2.38 -21.38
CA GLU A 110 -0.56 -1.52 -21.56
C GLU A 110 -0.22 -0.03 -21.55
N ALA A 111 0.71 0.40 -20.69
CA ALA A 111 1.16 1.78 -20.65
C ALA A 111 1.90 2.18 -21.94
N ARG A 112 2.75 1.28 -22.47
CA ARG A 112 3.47 1.49 -23.73
C ARG A 112 2.54 1.51 -24.95
N ASP A 113 1.59 0.59 -25.01
CA ASP A 113 0.64 0.50 -26.12
C ASP A 113 -0.32 1.70 -26.15
N ARG A 114 -0.70 2.23 -24.99
CA ARG A 114 -1.58 3.41 -24.90
C ARG A 114 -0.88 4.69 -25.37
N ILE A 115 0.42 4.85 -25.10
CA ILE A 115 1.21 5.99 -25.58
C ILE A 115 1.39 5.93 -27.11
N MET A 116 1.69 4.74 -27.66
CA MET A 116 1.87 4.58 -29.11
C MET A 116 0.59 4.84 -29.92
N ARG A 117 -0.60 4.57 -29.36
CA ARG A 117 -1.89 4.89 -30.00
C ARG A 117 -2.27 6.37 -29.99
N ILE A 118 -1.66 7.19 -29.12
CA ILE A 118 -1.92 8.65 -29.06
C ILE A 118 -1.04 9.40 -30.06
N LEU A 119 0.10 8.81 -30.46
CA LEU A 119 1.07 9.40 -31.39
C LEU A 119 0.87 8.97 -32.86
N ALA A 120 -0.05 8.05 -33.13
CA ALA A 120 -0.44 7.58 -34.47
C ALA A 120 -1.78 8.16 -34.88
#